data_AF-A0A968L3M6-F1
#
_entry.id   AF-A0A968L3M6-F1
#
_cell.length_a   1.000
_cell.length_b   1.000
_cell.length_c   1.000
_cell.angle_alpha   90.00
_cell.angle_beta   90.00
_cell.angle_gamma   90.00
#
_symmetry.space_group_name_H-M   'P 1'
#
loop_
_entity.id
_entity.type
_entity.pdbx_description
1 polymer ?
#
loop_
_entity_poly.entity_id
_entity_poly.type
_entity_poly.pdbx_seq_one_letter_code
_entity_poly.pdbx_strand_id
1 'polypeptide(L)' 'MTDDTLDGRDELLAAIHELRAELAAGAEGWENDSLDRYLEALGALLGSIENAYRNEGRALPRNAWSVMADVVRGARFYE' A
#
# COMPACT_ATOMS: atom_id res chain seq x y z
N MET A 1 4.10 25.11 -10.55
CA MET A 1 4.02 23.64 -10.74
C MET A 1 4.80 23.03 -9.61
N THR A 2 4.10 22.70 -8.52
CA THR A 2 4.63 21.79 -7.51
C THR A 2 4.87 20.44 -8.18
N ASP A 3 5.97 19.80 -7.84
CA ASP A 3 6.37 18.55 -8.44
C ASP A 3 5.54 17.42 -7.81
N ASP A 4 4.30 17.24 -8.29
CA ASP A 4 3.35 16.20 -7.85
C ASP A 4 3.99 14.79 -7.79
N THR A 5 5.10 14.58 -8.52
CA THR A 5 5.84 13.31 -8.50
C THR A 5 6.63 13.09 -7.21
N LEU A 6 7.19 14.16 -6.62
CA LEU A 6 7.91 14.08 -5.35
C LEU A 6 6.95 13.93 -4.16
N ASP A 7 5.77 14.56 -4.22
CA ASP A 7 4.76 14.43 -3.18
C ASP A 7 4.29 12.97 -3.03
N GLY A 8 4.03 12.27 -4.15
CA GLY A 8 3.67 10.85 -4.10
C GLY A 8 4.81 9.93 -3.61
N ARG A 9 6.07 10.26 -3.89
CA ARG A 9 7.21 9.51 -3.34
C ARG A 9 7.23 9.60 -1.82
N ASP A 10 6.95 10.78 -1.27
CA ASP A 10 6.95 11.01 0.16
C ASP A 10 5.77 10.27 0.84
N GLU A 11 4.63 10.10 0.15
CA GLU A 11 3.52 9.23 0.59
C GLU A 11 3.94 7.76 0.71
N LEU A 12 4.70 7.25 -0.27
CA LEU A 12 5.22 5.88 -0.23
C LEU A 12 6.28 5.72 0.88
N LEU A 13 7.17 6.70 1.04
CA LEU A 13 8.14 6.69 2.15
C LEU A 13 7.42 6.64 3.50
N ALA A 14 6.38 7.46 3.67
CA ALA A 14 5.55 7.43 4.87
C ALA A 14 4.91 6.05 5.09
N ALA A 15 4.35 5.42 4.05
CA ALA A 15 3.77 4.07 4.13
C ALA A 15 4.80 3.02 4.59
N ILE A 16 6.03 3.07 4.06
CA ILE A 16 7.11 2.15 4.42
C ILE A 16 7.54 2.36 5.88
N HIS A 17 7.68 3.61 6.33
CA HIS A 17 8.05 3.91 7.71
C HIS A 17 6.99 3.47 8.71
N GLU A 18 5.71 3.68 8.38
CA GLU A 18 4.55 3.22 9.13
C GLU A 18 4.54 1.69 9.29
N LEU A 19 4.61 0.96 8.17
CA LEU A 19 4.71 -0.51 8.14
C LEU A 19 5.84 -1.05 9.01
N ARG A 20 7.04 -0.46 8.89
CA ARG A 20 8.21 -0.87 9.64
C ARG A 20 8.00 -0.66 11.15
N ALA A 21 7.36 0.44 11.54
CA ALA A 21 7.06 0.72 12.94
C ALA A 21 6.06 -0.30 13.50
N GLU A 22 5.02 -0.66 12.74
CA GLU A 22 4.05 -1.69 13.12
C GLU A 22 4.70 -3.07 13.24
N LEU A 23 5.53 -3.46 12.27
CA LEU A 23 6.29 -4.72 12.34
C LEU A 23 7.19 -4.78 13.58
N ALA A 24 7.88 -3.68 13.89
CA ALA A 24 8.71 -3.58 15.09
C ALA A 24 7.89 -3.65 16.39
N ALA A 25 6.62 -3.25 16.34
CA ALA A 25 5.66 -3.37 17.45
C ALA A 25 4.98 -4.75 17.52
N GLY A 26 5.28 -5.67 16.59
CA GLY A 26 4.76 -7.04 16.58
C GLY A 26 3.72 -7.34 15.52
N ALA A 27 3.43 -6.40 14.61
CA ALA A 27 2.45 -6.54 13.52
C ALA A 27 1.05 -7.00 13.98
N GLU A 28 0.64 -6.57 15.18
CA GLU A 28 -0.64 -6.98 15.75
C GLU A 28 -1.79 -6.55 14.82
N GLY A 29 -2.62 -7.53 14.42
CA GLY A 29 -3.76 -7.33 13.55
C GLY A 29 -3.50 -7.51 12.06
N TRP A 30 -2.25 -7.64 11.60
CA TRP A 30 -1.98 -7.97 10.20
C TRP A 30 -2.51 -9.37 9.87
N GLU A 31 -3.23 -9.49 8.76
CA GLU A 31 -3.66 -10.80 8.23
C GLU A 31 -2.52 -11.49 7.47
N ASN A 32 -1.62 -10.69 6.90
CA ASN A 32 -0.43 -11.13 6.17
C ASN A 32 0.84 -10.80 6.97
N ASP A 33 1.01 -11.48 8.09
CA ASP A 33 2.01 -11.23 9.14
C ASP A 33 3.42 -11.80 8.83
N SER A 34 3.57 -12.63 7.80
CA SER A 34 4.86 -13.12 7.32
C SER A 34 5.29 -12.42 6.03
N LEU A 35 6.60 -12.32 5.78
CA LEU A 35 7.10 -11.71 4.54
C LEU A 35 6.57 -12.42 3.30
N ASP A 36 6.42 -13.74 3.35
CA ASP A 36 5.89 -14.56 2.25
C ASP A 36 4.43 -14.20 1.94
N ARG A 37 3.55 -14.24 2.95
CA ARG A 37 2.13 -13.87 2.83
C ARG A 37 1.96 -12.42 2.39
N TYR A 38 2.76 -11.51 2.94
CA TYR A 38 2.72 -10.09 2.60
C TYR A 38 3.11 -9.86 1.13
N LEU A 39 4.15 -10.51 0.63
CA LEU A 39 4.57 -10.36 -0.77
C LEU A 39 3.57 -10.97 -1.76
N GLU A 40 2.93 -12.09 -1.40
CA GLU A 40 1.82 -12.67 -2.16
C GLU A 40 0.65 -11.69 -2.25
N ALA A 41 0.18 -11.17 -1.11
CA ALA A 41 -0.91 -10.21 -1.02
C ALA A 41 -0.60 -8.89 -1.73
N LEU A 42 0.64 -8.40 -1.62
CA LEU A 42 1.11 -7.20 -2.33
C LEU A 42 0.99 -7.36 -3.85
N GLY A 43 1.42 -8.51 -4.38
CA GLY A 43 1.30 -8.82 -5.81
C GLY A 43 -0.15 -8.95 -6.26
N ALA A 44 -0.98 -9.64 -5.48
CA ALA A 44 -2.40 -9.84 -5.77
C ALA A 44 -3.18 -8.52 -5.75
N LEU A 45 -2.95 -7.67 -4.75
CA LEU A 45 -3.56 -6.34 -4.66
C LEU A 45 -3.09 -5.44 -5.79
N LEU A 46 -1.79 -5.39 -6.11
CA LEU A 46 -1.29 -4.57 -7.23
C LEU A 46 -1.94 -4.98 -8.56
N GLY A 47 -2.04 -6.29 -8.81
CA GLY A 47 -2.67 -6.82 -10.02
C GLY A 47 -4.17 -6.54 -10.13
N SER A 48 -4.83 -6.23 -9.01
CA SER A 48 -6.27 -5.98 -8.93
C SER A 48 -6.63 -4.55 -8.49
N ILE A 49 -5.64 -3.64 -8.42
CA ILE A 49 -5.77 -2.36 -7.71
C ILE A 49 -6.90 -1.47 -8.23
N GLU A 50 -7.19 -1.50 -9.54
CA GLU A 50 -8.31 -0.78 -10.12
C GLU A 50 -9.67 -1.24 -9.57
N ASN A 51 -9.80 -2.54 -9.26
CA ASN A 51 -11.00 -3.09 -8.64
C ASN A 51 -11.12 -2.61 -7.19
N ALA A 52 -10.02 -2.53 -6.44
CA ALA A 52 -10.02 -2.01 -5.07
C ALA A 52 -10.51 -0.55 -5.03
N TYR A 53 -9.95 0.33 -5.87
CA TYR A 53 -10.43 1.72 -5.97
C TYR A 53 -11.92 1.80 -6.36
N ARG A 54 -12.36 0.99 -7.33
CA ARG A 54 -13.77 0.95 -7.76
C ARG A 54 -14.69 0.53 -6.63
N ASN A 55 -14.33 -0.51 -5.87
CA ASN A 55 -15.12 -1.03 -4.76
C ASN A 55 -15.22 -0.02 -3.60
N GLU A 56 -14.17 0.76 -3.37
CA GLU A 56 -14.13 1.83 -2.37
C GLU A 56 -14.78 3.14 -2.85
N GLY A 57 -15.25 3.21 -4.10
CA GLY A 57 -15.81 4.44 -4.69
C GLY A 57 -14.78 5.56 -4.86
N ARG A 58 -13.49 5.22 -4.85
CA ARG A 58 -12.37 6.16 -4.99
C ARG A 58 -11.94 6.27 -6.45
N ALA A 59 -11.50 7.46 -6.85
CA ALA A 59 -10.89 7.65 -8.17
C ALA A 59 -9.48 7.03 -8.21
N LEU A 60 -9.13 6.40 -9.32
CA LEU A 60 -7.77 5.90 -9.55
C LEU A 60 -6.78 7.08 -9.57
N PRO A 61 -5.73 7.09 -8.74
CA PRO A 61 -4.73 8.15 -8.76
C PRO A 61 -4.01 8.23 -10.10
N ARG A 62 -3.60 9.44 -10.49
CA ARG A 62 -2.79 9.66 -11.70
C ARG A 62 -1.29 9.43 -11.48
N ASN A 63 -0.86 9.38 -10.21
CA ASN A 63 0.53 9.18 -9.82
C ASN A 63 0.74 7.72 -9.38
N ALA A 64 1.69 7.03 -10.03
CA ALA A 64 2.05 5.66 -9.69
C ALA A 64 2.57 5.50 -8.25
N TRP A 65 3.19 6.54 -7.69
CA TRP A 65 3.66 6.51 -6.30
C TRP A 65 2.53 6.41 -5.28
N SER A 66 1.44 7.16 -5.48
CA SER A 66 0.26 7.07 -4.60
C SER A 66 -0.42 5.71 -4.70
N VAL A 67 -0.47 5.14 -5.91
CA VAL A 67 -0.96 3.76 -6.10
C VAL A 67 -0.07 2.77 -5.33
N MET A 68 1.25 2.90 -5.44
CA MET A 68 2.18 2.04 -4.70
C MET A 68 2.07 2.22 -3.19
N ALA A 69 1.83 3.44 -2.70
CA ALA A 69 1.63 3.69 -1.28
C ALA A 69 0.37 2.97 -0.77
N ASP A 70 -0.73 3.01 -1.50
CA ASP A 70 -1.96 2.29 -1.15
C ASP A 70 -1.78 0.77 -1.19
N VAL A 71 -1.12 0.24 -2.22
CA VAL A 71 -0.81 -1.18 -2.36
C VAL A 71 0.05 -1.68 -1.20
N VAL A 72 1.11 -0.94 -0.88
CA VAL A 72 2.03 -1.25 0.23
C VAL A 72 1.30 -1.22 1.57
N ARG A 73 0.37 -0.28 1.79
CA ARG A 73 -0.44 -0.30 3.02
C ARG A 73 -1.43 -1.45 3.04
N GLY A 74 -2.17 -1.67 1.96
CA GLY A 74 -3.29 -2.60 1.88
C GLY A 74 -2.87 -4.07 1.93
N ALA A 75 -1.65 -4.39 1.47
CA ALA A 75 -1.15 -5.77 1.45
C ALA A 75 -1.15 -6.48 2.82
N ARG A 76 -1.16 -5.73 3.93
CA ARG A 76 -1.28 -6.29 5.30
C ARG A 76 -2.62 -6.97 5.58
N PHE A 77 -3.67 -6.60 4.84
CA PHE A 77 -5.07 -6.98 5.07
C PHE A 77 -5.77 -7.48 3.79
N TYR A 78 -5.03 -7.73 2.73
CA TYR A 78 -5.60 -8.17 1.46
C TYR A 78 -5.75 -9.71 1.46
N GLU A 79 -6.98 -10.18 1.18
CA GLU A 79 -7.37 -11.61 1.18
C GLU A 79 -6.89 -12.40 -0.05
#